data_AF-H9NEQ8-F1
#
_entry.id   AF-H9NEQ8-F1
#
_cell.length_a   1.000
_cell.length_b   1.000
_cell.length_c   1.000
_cell.angle_alpha   90.00
_cell.angle_beta   90.00
_cell.angle_gamma   90.00
#
_symmetry.space_group_name_H-M   'P 1'
#
loop_
_entity.id
_entity.type
_entity.pdbx_description
1 polymer ?
#
loop_
_entity_poly.entity_id
_entity_poly.type
_entity_poly.pdbx_seq_one_letter_code
_entity_poly.pdbx_strand_id
1 'polypeptide(L)'
;VQARTMEKHDFSKGALRMISPGKVFRRDTDDATHSHQFHQIEGLVIDKNITMGDLKGTLEVVMKKMFGEDRKIRLRPSYFPFTEPSVEVDVSCFK
;
A
#
# COMPACT_ATOMS: atom_id res chain seq x y z
N VAL A 1 5.97 -2.42 -11.18
CA VAL A 1 7.15 -3.12 -10.60
C VAL A 1 6.76 -4.48 -10.03
N GLN A 2 5.71 -4.54 -9.20
CA GLN A 2 5.15 -5.74 -8.59
C GLN A 2 5.06 -6.97 -9.51
N ALA A 3 4.38 -6.87 -10.66
CA ALA A 3 4.23 -8.00 -11.59
C ALA A 3 5.58 -8.57 -12.09
N ARG A 4 6.55 -7.69 -12.37
CA ARG A 4 7.90 -8.11 -12.80
C ARG A 4 8.68 -8.78 -11.67
N THR A 5 8.46 -8.35 -10.42
CA THR A 5 9.05 -9.01 -9.26
C THR A 5 8.44 -10.39 -9.05
N MET A 6 7.12 -10.49 -9.16
CA MET A 6 6.38 -11.76 -9.05
C MET A 6 6.80 -12.77 -10.12
N GLU A 7 6.97 -12.34 -11.37
CA GLU A 7 7.44 -13.19 -12.48
C GLU A 7 8.83 -13.81 -12.23
N LYS A 8 9.69 -13.09 -11.51
CA LYS A 8 11.07 -13.52 -11.21
C LYS A 8 11.20 -14.25 -9.86
N HIS A 9 10.16 -14.23 -9.03
CA HIS A 9 10.24 -14.76 -7.68
C HIS A 9 10.10 -16.28 -7.67
N ASP A 10 11.01 -16.96 -6.98
CA ASP A 10 10.95 -18.40 -6.76
C ASP A 10 10.23 -18.68 -5.44
N PHE A 11 8.95 -19.08 -5.51
CA PHE A 11 8.12 -19.37 -4.35
C PHE A 11 8.55 -20.62 -3.55
N SER A 12 9.50 -21.42 -4.05
CA SER A 12 10.13 -22.47 -3.23
C SER A 12 11.04 -21.89 -2.13
N LYS A 13 11.50 -20.65 -2.30
CA LYS A 13 12.34 -19.91 -1.35
C LYS A 13 11.52 -19.13 -0.30
N GLY A 14 10.20 -19.30 -0.30
CA GLY A 14 9.29 -18.70 0.66
C GLY A 14 8.51 -17.50 0.14
N ALA A 15 7.93 -16.75 1.08
CA ALA A 15 7.05 -15.62 0.83
C ALA A 15 7.72 -14.51 0.01
N LEU A 16 6.97 -13.91 -0.92
CA LEU A 16 7.37 -12.65 -1.52
C LEU A 16 6.89 -11.50 -0.62
N ARG A 17 7.82 -10.66 -0.14
CA ARG A 17 7.53 -9.43 0.60
C ARG A 17 8.35 -8.31 0.00
N MET A 18 7.70 -7.27 -0.53
CA MET A 18 8.39 -6.18 -1.21
C MET A 18 7.78 -4.81 -0.93
N ILE A 19 8.63 -3.79 -1.01
CA ILE A 19 8.27 -2.37 -1.04
C ILE A 19 8.91 -1.76 -2.30
N SER A 20 8.17 -0.92 -3.00
CA SER A 20 8.58 -0.28 -4.25
C SER A 20 8.32 1.22 -4.19
N PRO A 21 9.26 2.04 -3.70
CA PRO A 21 9.21 3.48 -3.86
C PRO A 21 9.55 3.85 -5.31
N GLY A 22 8.88 4.84 -5.87
CA GLY A 22 9.15 5.26 -7.24
C GLY A 22 8.49 6.57 -7.62
N LYS A 23 9.05 7.22 -8.64
CA LYS A 23 8.43 8.34 -9.33
C LYS A 23 7.36 7.81 -10.28
N VAL A 24 6.19 8.42 -10.25
CA VAL A 24 5.07 8.13 -11.13
C VAL A 24 4.59 9.40 -11.81
N PHE A 25 3.88 9.22 -12.92
CA PHE A 25 3.41 10.31 -13.77
C PHE A 25 1.91 10.17 -14.01
N ARG A 26 1.16 11.24 -13.84
CA ARG A 26 -0.27 11.33 -14.15
C ARG A 26 -0.53 12.57 -14.99
N ARG A 27 -1.59 12.52 -15.78
CA ARG A 27 -2.06 13.67 -16.57
C ARG A 27 -2.96 14.56 -15.71
N ASP A 28 -2.41 15.05 -14.61
CA ASP A 28 -3.08 15.97 -13.70
C ASP A 28 -2.62 17.40 -14.02
N THR A 29 -3.52 18.39 -13.92
CA THR A 29 -3.14 19.80 -14.03
C THR A 29 -2.47 20.23 -12.73
N ASP A 30 -1.28 20.81 -12.81
CA ASP A 30 -0.54 21.25 -11.63
C ASP A 30 -1.32 22.35 -10.88
N ASP A 31 -1.56 22.12 -9.59
CA ASP A 31 -2.14 23.08 -8.66
C ASP A 31 -1.53 22.90 -7.25
N ALA A 32 -2.10 23.55 -6.22
CA ALA A 32 -1.55 23.48 -4.86
C ALA A 32 -1.57 22.07 -4.23
N THR A 33 -2.37 21.15 -4.78
CA THR A 33 -2.59 19.79 -4.26
C THR A 33 -2.30 18.68 -5.27
N HIS A 34 -2.12 19.03 -6.55
CA HIS A 34 -1.89 18.09 -7.64
C HIS A 34 -0.58 18.39 -8.37
N SER A 35 0.14 17.33 -8.73
CA SER A 35 1.30 17.42 -9.61
C SER A 35 1.28 16.28 -10.62
N HIS A 36 1.60 16.59 -11.88
CA HIS A 36 1.77 15.59 -12.94
C HIS A 36 2.90 14.59 -12.65
N GLN A 37 3.85 14.94 -11.78
CA GLN A 37 4.96 14.08 -11.37
C GLN A 37 5.09 14.04 -9.84
N PHE A 38 4.89 12.87 -9.25
CA PHE A 38 5.01 12.67 -7.80
C PHE A 38 5.58 11.28 -7.47
N HIS A 39 5.67 10.97 -6.17
CA HIS A 39 6.23 9.70 -5.71
C HIS A 39 5.14 8.82 -5.08
N GLN A 40 5.17 7.54 -5.39
CA GLN A 40 4.36 6.53 -4.73
C GLN A 40 5.25 5.50 -4.05
N ILE A 41 4.69 4.88 -3.01
CA ILE A 41 5.25 3.70 -2.38
C ILE A 41 4.19 2.63 -2.44
N GLU A 42 4.50 1.53 -3.10
CA GLU A 42 3.65 0.34 -3.16
C GLU A 42 4.25 -0.78 -2.30
N GLY A 43 3.40 -1.58 -1.65
CA GLY A 43 3.78 -2.79 -0.93
C GLY A 43 3.06 -4.01 -1.48
N LEU A 44 3.72 -5.17 -1.47
CA LEU A 44 3.13 -6.45 -1.87
C LEU A 44 3.65 -7.57 -0.96
N VAL A 45 2.74 -8.36 -0.41
CA VAL A 45 3.04 -9.60 0.31
C VAL A 45 2.23 -10.72 -0.32
N ILE A 46 2.91 -11.78 -0.75
CA ILE A 46 2.31 -13.01 -1.30
C ILE A 46 2.89 -14.19 -0.54
N ASP A 47 2.02 -14.90 0.16
CA ASP A 47 2.32 -16.16 0.84
C ASP A 47 1.02 -16.96 1.06
N LYS A 48 1.15 -18.21 1.49
CA LYS A 48 0.02 -19.04 1.88
C LYS A 48 -0.67 -18.45 3.11
N ASN A 49 -2.00 -18.44 3.09
CA ASN A 49 -2.86 -18.01 4.20
C ASN A 49 -2.69 -16.54 4.62
N ILE A 50 -2.16 -15.66 3.76
CA ILE A 50 -2.19 -14.21 4.00
C ILE A 50 -3.65 -13.73 3.94
N THR A 51 -4.01 -12.91 4.91
CA THR A 51 -5.37 -12.41 5.11
C THR A 51 -5.43 -10.88 5.07
N MET A 52 -6.65 -10.35 4.98
CA MET A 52 -6.89 -8.92 5.14
C MET A 52 -6.46 -8.40 6.53
N GLY A 53 -6.43 -9.28 7.54
CA GLY A 53 -5.94 -8.96 8.88
C GLY A 53 -4.45 -8.60 8.88
N ASP A 54 -3.65 -9.31 8.08
CA ASP A 54 -2.22 -9.05 7.94
C ASP A 54 -1.95 -7.70 7.27
N LEU A 55 -2.73 -7.37 6.23
CA LEU A 55 -2.68 -6.05 5.59
C LEU A 55 -3.05 -4.94 6.58
N LYS A 56 -4.15 -5.11 7.31
CA LYS A 56 -4.59 -4.14 8.32
C LYS A 56 -3.52 -3.92 9.38
N GLY A 57 -2.98 -5.00 9.95
CA GLY A 57 -1.95 -4.93 10.99
C GLY A 57 -0.66 -4.26 10.49
N THR A 58 -0.24 -4.58 9.27
CA THR A 58 0.93 -3.95 8.63
C THR A 58 0.72 -2.45 8.47
N LEU A 59 -0.41 -2.02 7.91
CA LEU A 59 -0.75 -0.61 7.75
C LEU A 59 -0.83 0.11 9.09
N GLU A 60 -1.40 -0.53 10.12
CA GLU A 60 -1.48 0.05 11.46
C GLU A 60 -0.10 0.31 12.06
N VAL A 61 0.83 -0.66 11.94
CA VAL A 61 2.22 -0.49 12.36
C VAL A 61 2.90 0.64 11.60
N VAL A 62 2.75 0.71 10.28
CA VAL A 62 3.36 1.78 9.46
C VAL A 62 2.83 3.15 9.88
N MET A 63 1.51 3.30 10.04
CA MET A 63 0.92 4.58 10.43
C MET A 63 1.33 5.01 11.83
N LYS A 64 1.44 4.07 12.78
CA LYS A 64 1.95 4.36 14.13
C LYS A 64 3.42 4.78 14.12
N LYS A 65 4.25 4.11 13.32
CA LYS A 65 5.67 4.46 13.18
C LYS A 65 5.90 5.81 12.48
N MET A 66 5.05 6.18 11.53
CA MET A 66 5.17 7.45 10.81
C MET A 66 4.56 8.63 11.56
N PHE A 67 3.41 8.43 12.22
CA PHE A 67 2.59 9.53 12.71
C PHE A 67 2.32 9.49 14.23
N GLY A 68 2.84 8.50 14.96
CA GLY A 68 2.75 8.34 16.41
C GLY A 68 1.85 7.18 16.87
N GLU A 69 2.08 6.67 18.08
CA GLU A 69 1.43 5.44 18.59
C GLU A 69 -0.10 5.57 18.79
N ASP A 70 -0.62 6.79 18.94
CA ASP A 70 -2.06 7.06 19.12
C ASP A 70 -2.88 6.99 17.83
N ARG A 71 -2.23 6.74 16.69
CA ARG A 71 -2.89 6.77 15.37
C ARG A 71 -3.74 5.54 15.13
N LYS A 72 -4.95 5.79 14.61
CA LYS A 72 -5.92 4.76 14.24
C LYS A 72 -6.12 4.77 12.73
N ILE A 73 -6.30 3.58 12.16
CA ILE A 73 -6.66 3.40 10.76
C ILE A 73 -8.12 2.97 10.62
N ARG A 74 -8.76 3.37 9.53
CA ARG A 74 -10.08 2.89 9.11
C ARG A 74 -9.98 2.35 7.69
N LEU A 75 -10.37 1.09 7.49
CA LEU A 75 -10.51 0.49 6.16
C LEU A 75 -11.94 0.71 5.66
N ARG A 76 -12.09 1.34 4.50
CA ARG A 76 -13.39 1.52 3.83
C ARG A 76 -13.40 0.69 2.54
N PRO A 77 -14.46 -0.11 2.27
CA PRO A 77 -14.60 -0.76 0.98
C PRO A 77 -14.47 0.24 -0.18
N SER A 78 -13.73 -0.15 -1.21
CA SER A 78 -13.57 0.62 -2.44
C SER A 78 -13.38 -0.37 -3.60
N TYR A 79 -13.07 0.11 -4.79
CA TYR A 79 -12.79 -0.72 -5.96
C TYR A 79 -11.44 -0.37 -6.57
N PHE A 80 -10.57 -1.38 -6.67
CA PHE A 80 -9.35 -1.31 -7.46
C PHE A 80 -9.31 -2.55 -8.37
N PRO A 81 -9.01 -2.39 -9.68
CA PRO A 81 -9.10 -3.49 -10.64
C PRO A 81 -8.07 -4.61 -10.43
N PHE A 82 -7.13 -4.44 -9.49
CA PHE A 82 -6.02 -5.36 -9.22
C PHE A 82 -6.07 -5.98 -7.80
N THR A 83 -7.13 -5.75 -7.03
CA THR A 83 -7.34 -6.37 -5.70
C THR A 83 -8.80 -6.75 -5.48
N GLU A 84 -9.03 -7.87 -4.78
CA GLU A 84 -10.35 -8.25 -4.27
C GLU A 84 -10.18 -9.07 -2.98
N PRO A 85 -10.77 -8.66 -1.83
CA PRO A 85 -11.53 -7.42 -1.62
C PRO A 85 -10.65 -6.17 -1.67
N SER A 86 -11.26 -5.04 -2.04
CA SER A 86 -10.59 -3.74 -2.18
C SER A 86 -10.98 -2.75 -1.07
N VAL A 87 -9.99 -2.01 -0.52
CA VAL A 87 -10.23 -0.99 0.50
C VAL A 87 -9.37 0.26 0.32
N GLU A 88 -9.93 1.39 0.72
CA GLU A 88 -9.19 2.62 1.03
C GLU A 88 -8.83 2.67 2.51
N VAL A 89 -7.74 3.37 2.83
CA VAL A 89 -7.19 3.48 4.18
C VAL A 89 -7.22 4.94 4.60
N ASP A 90 -8.05 5.26 5.59
CA ASP A 90 -8.02 6.57 6.25
C ASP A 90 -7.21 6.48 7.54
N VAL A 91 -6.50 7.56 7.91
CA VAL A 91 -5.66 7.65 9.12
C VAL A 91 -6.11 8.83 9.97
N SER A 92 -6.25 8.62 11.28
CA SER A 92 -6.64 9.69 12.20
C SER A 92 -5.59 10.81 12.25
N CYS A 93 -5.99 12.04 11.88
CA CYS A 93 -5.17 13.23 11.94
C CYS A 93 -5.81 14.28 12.87
N PHE A 94 -5.01 14.80 13.80
CA PHE A 94 -5.43 15.65 14.94
C PHE A 94 -6.47 15.02 15.90
N LYS A 95 -6.46 15.55 17.13
CA LYS A 95 -7.53 15.41 18.12
C LYS A 95 -8.33 16.71 18.06
#